data_AF-A0A836SVE2-F1
#
_entry.id   AF-A0A836SVE2-F1
#
_cell.length_a   1.000
_cell.length_b   1.000
_cell.length_c   1.000
_cell.angle_alpha   90.00
_cell.angle_beta   90.00
_cell.angle_gamma   90.00
#
_symmetry.space_group_name_H-M   'P 1'
#
loop_
_entity.id
_entity.type
_entity.pdbx_description
1 polymer ?
#
loop_
_entity_poly.entity_id
_entity_poly.type
_entity_poly.pdbx_seq_one_letter_code
_entity_poly.pdbx_strand_id
1 'polypeptide(L)'
;MKVETKNFGQNIISFFEENKKAIANFSTPFIWNRKLQALDYFKKNPLIPHKKLEDYQSTDLTKVFSTNYFYHLQFPDLMINTNDLFSCDVPDLETHTILLVNGWFLIIMKKNSYNYHRE
;
A
#
# COMPACT_ATOMS: atom_id res chain seq x y z
N MET A 1 1.58 -3.13 13.75
CA MET A 1 0.26 -3.06 14.40
C MET A 1 -0.82 -3.05 13.34
N LYS A 2 -1.76 -4.00 13.40
CA LYS A 2 -2.96 -4.03 12.55
C LYS A 2 -4.03 -3.18 13.23
N VAL A 3 -4.54 -2.18 12.53
CA VAL A 3 -5.58 -1.27 13.05
C VAL A 3 -6.80 -1.36 12.16
N GLU A 4 -7.98 -1.46 12.76
CA GLU A 4 -9.24 -1.48 12.03
C GLU A 4 -9.82 -0.07 11.95
N THR A 5 -10.36 0.30 10.80
CA THR A 5 -11.22 1.46 10.63
C THR A 5 -12.59 0.98 10.21
N LYS A 6 -13.60 1.28 11.02
CA LYS A 6 -15.00 1.05 10.68
C LYS A 6 -15.47 2.14 9.73
N ASN A 7 -16.25 1.80 8.71
CA ASN A 7 -16.86 2.76 7.79
C ASN A 7 -15.83 3.79 7.26
N PHE A 8 -14.95 3.34 6.36
CA PHE A 8 -13.85 4.12 5.80
C PHE A 8 -14.24 5.55 5.46
N GLY A 9 -15.36 5.71 4.76
CA GLY A 9 -15.75 6.99 4.19
C GLY A 9 -15.97 8.08 5.24
N GLN A 10 -16.32 7.69 6.47
CA GLN A 10 -16.58 8.60 7.57
C GLN A 10 -15.37 8.79 8.49
N ASN A 11 -14.45 7.81 8.53
CA ASN A 11 -13.44 7.72 9.58
C ASN A 11 -11.99 7.81 9.08
N ILE A 12 -11.74 7.93 7.76
CA ILE A 12 -10.37 7.96 7.24
C ILE A 12 -9.56 9.17 7.74
N ILE A 13 -10.22 10.31 7.96
CA ILE A 13 -9.56 11.53 8.46
C ILE A 13 -9.13 11.36 9.91
N SER A 14 -10.03 10.92 10.79
CA SER A 14 -9.71 10.66 12.20
C SER A 14 -8.64 9.58 12.32
N PHE A 15 -8.78 8.48 11.57
CA PHE A 15 -7.78 7.43 11.50
C PHE A 15 -6.39 7.97 11.14
N PHE A 16 -6.29 8.81 10.11
CA PHE A 16 -5.01 9.39 9.69
C PHE A 16 -4.40 10.27 10.79
N GLU A 17 -5.19 11.14 11.41
CA GLU A 17 -4.68 12.06 12.45
C GLU A 17 -4.27 11.31 13.73
N GLU A 18 -5.04 10.30 14.14
CA GLU A 18 -4.72 9.43 15.29
C GLU A 18 -3.41 8.65 15.07
N ASN A 19 -3.14 8.23 13.83
CA ASN A 19 -2.01 7.39 13.48
C ASN A 19 -0.86 8.14 12.78
N LYS A 20 -0.93 9.48 12.76
CA LYS A 20 -0.04 10.37 12.00
C LYS A 20 1.44 10.08 12.20
N LYS A 21 1.85 9.86 13.46
CA LYS A 21 3.24 9.56 13.83
C LYS A 21 3.71 8.23 13.20
N ALA A 22 2.91 7.17 13.30
CA ALA A 22 3.25 5.88 12.73
C ALA A 22 3.35 5.94 11.20
N ILE A 23 2.41 6.65 10.55
CA ILE A 23 2.41 6.84 9.10
C ILE A 23 3.63 7.67 8.65
N ALA A 24 4.00 8.71 9.41
CA ALA A 24 5.14 9.57 9.11
C ALA A 24 6.48 8.81 9.20
N ASN A 25 6.63 7.88 10.14
CA ASN A 25 7.85 7.09 10.32
C ASN A 25 8.27 6.29 9.07
N PHE A 26 7.30 5.89 8.24
CA PHE A 26 7.54 5.13 7.00
C PHE A 26 7.33 5.99 5.75
N SER A 27 7.40 7.31 5.86
CA SER A 27 7.24 8.24 4.74
C SER A 27 8.50 9.06 4.55
N THR A 28 8.99 9.15 3.31
CA THR A 28 9.98 10.18 2.95
C THR A 28 9.34 11.57 3.06
N PRO A 29 10.12 12.65 3.21
CA PRO A 29 9.56 14.01 3.25
C PRO A 29 8.68 14.33 2.05
N PHE A 30 9.06 13.87 0.86
CA PHE A 30 8.28 14.04 -0.37
C PHE A 30 6.91 13.33 -0.28
N ILE A 31 6.91 12.04 0.08
CA ILE A 31 5.66 11.26 0.21
C ILE A 31 4.78 11.81 1.33
N TRP A 32 5.39 12.25 2.44
CA TRP A 32 4.69 12.86 3.55
C TRP A 32 3.92 14.11 3.13
N ASN A 33 4.57 15.02 2.41
CA ASN A 33 3.94 16.24 1.92
C ASN A 33 2.76 15.93 0.97
N ARG A 34 2.90 14.92 0.10
CA ARG A 34 1.81 14.46 -0.76
C ARG A 34 0.62 13.91 0.02
N LYS A 35 0.86 13.13 1.08
CA LYS A 35 -0.20 12.63 1.97
C LYS A 35 -0.96 13.78 2.63
N LEU A 36 -0.25 14.80 3.13
CA LEU A 36 -0.87 15.97 3.74
C LEU A 36 -1.73 16.76 2.74
N GLN A 37 -1.23 16.96 1.51
CA GLN A 37 -1.99 17.60 0.44
C GLN A 37 -3.25 16.81 0.07
N ALA A 38 -3.14 15.49 -0.05
CA ALA A 38 -4.27 14.63 -0.34
C ALA A 38 -5.32 14.66 0.78
N LEU A 39 -4.88 14.66 2.05
CA LEU A 39 -5.77 14.76 3.20
C LEU A 39 -6.50 16.11 3.25
N ASP A 40 -5.80 17.21 2.98
CA ASP A 40 -6.42 18.55 2.91
C ASP A 40 -7.45 18.64 1.78
N TYR A 41 -7.10 18.11 0.60
CA TYR A 41 -8.04 18.03 -0.52
C TYR A 41 -9.28 17.20 -0.17
N PHE A 42 -9.09 16.06 0.49
CA PHE A 42 -10.19 15.18 0.92
C PHE A 42 -11.07 15.83 1.98
N LYS A 43 -10.49 16.58 2.94
CA LYS A 43 -11.24 17.37 3.93
C LYS A 43 -12.13 18.43 3.28
N LYS A 44 -11.64 19.07 2.21
CA LYS A 44 -12.36 20.12 1.47
C LYS A 44 -13.42 19.55 0.51
N ASN A 45 -13.20 18.34 0.01
CA ASN A 45 -14.07 17.66 -0.94
C ASN A 45 -14.46 16.27 -0.41
N PRO A 46 -15.28 16.18 0.64
CA PRO A 46 -15.70 14.91 1.20
C PRO A 46 -16.74 14.24 0.28
N LEU A 47 -16.29 13.77 -0.88
CA LEU A 47 -17.09 13.03 -1.83
C LEU A 47 -16.74 11.56 -1.68
N ILE A 48 -17.48 10.89 -0.79
CA ILE A 48 -17.67 9.46 -0.98
C ILE A 48 -18.48 9.30 -2.25
N PRO A 49 -17.93 8.66 -3.28
CA PRO A 49 -18.63 8.51 -4.53
C PRO A 49 -19.93 7.74 -4.34
N HIS A 50 -20.99 8.26 -4.94
CA HIS A 50 -22.33 7.69 -4.87
C HIS A 50 -23.06 7.95 -6.18
N LYS A 51 -24.07 7.12 -6.48
CA LYS A 51 -24.78 7.11 -7.78
C LYS A 51 -25.42 8.43 -8.21
N LYS A 52 -25.58 9.40 -7.31
CA LYS A 52 -26.13 10.73 -7.64
C LYS A 52 -25.09 11.65 -8.28
N LEU A 53 -23.82 11.29 -8.25
CA LEU A 53 -22.75 11.99 -8.95
C LEU A 53 -22.65 11.44 -10.38
N GLU A 54 -22.57 12.33 -11.36
CA GLU A 54 -22.52 12.00 -12.80
C GLU A 54 -21.43 10.97 -13.11
N ASP A 55 -20.21 11.19 -12.62
CA ASP A 55 -19.05 10.31 -12.81
C ASP A 55 -19.22 8.90 -12.19
N TYR A 56 -20.20 8.72 -11.30
CA TYR A 56 -20.42 7.49 -10.53
C TYR A 56 -21.82 6.90 -10.73
N GLN A 57 -22.58 7.38 -11.71
CA GLN A 57 -23.95 6.92 -11.97
C GLN A 57 -24.03 5.39 -12.17
N SER A 58 -23.05 4.84 -12.89
CA SER A 58 -22.98 3.42 -13.25
C SER A 58 -22.20 2.56 -12.25
N THR A 59 -21.55 3.16 -11.24
CA THR A 59 -20.65 2.46 -10.31
C THR A 59 -21.00 2.76 -8.86
N ASP A 60 -21.61 1.80 -8.17
CA ASP A 60 -21.96 1.94 -6.75
C ASP A 60 -20.75 1.69 -5.84
N LEU A 61 -20.12 2.75 -5.35
CA LEU A 61 -19.00 2.64 -4.40
C LEU A 61 -19.44 2.72 -2.93
N THR A 62 -20.74 2.95 -2.66
CA THR A 62 -21.27 3.09 -1.30
C THR A 62 -20.95 1.85 -0.45
N LYS A 63 -21.05 0.65 -1.05
CA LYS A 63 -20.73 -0.60 -0.38
C LYS A 63 -19.24 -0.71 -0.05
N VAL A 64 -18.37 -0.29 -0.95
CA VAL A 64 -16.91 -0.33 -0.75
C VAL A 64 -16.54 0.52 0.47
N PHE A 65 -17.02 1.77 0.50
CA PHE A 65 -16.67 2.72 1.56
C PHE A 65 -17.36 2.49 2.92
N SER A 66 -18.41 1.67 2.96
CA SER A 66 -19.10 1.28 4.20
C SER A 66 -18.52 0.02 4.86
N THR A 67 -17.59 -0.67 4.20
CA THR A 67 -16.89 -1.82 4.81
C THR A 67 -15.83 -1.38 5.83
N ASN A 68 -15.49 -2.32 6.71
CA ASN A 68 -14.36 -2.16 7.62
C ASN A 68 -13.06 -2.49 6.90
N TYR A 69 -12.06 -1.64 7.11
CA TYR A 69 -10.72 -1.84 6.56
C TYR A 69 -9.73 -2.13 7.66
N PHE A 70 -8.74 -2.97 7.34
CA PHE A 70 -7.60 -3.21 8.21
C PHE A 70 -6.34 -2.60 7.59
N TYR A 71 -5.59 -1.88 8.40
CA TYR A 71 -4.34 -1.22 8.02
C TYR A 71 -3.17 -1.80 8.77
N HIS A 72 -2.09 -2.05 8.04
CA HIS A 72 -0.79 -2.36 8.61
C HIS A 72 0.04 -1.07 8.64
N LEU A 73 0.15 -0.47 9.83
CA LEU A 73 0.89 0.80 10.02
C LEU A 73 2.39 0.61 10.28
N GLN A 74 2.82 -0.64 10.29
CA GLN A 74 4.22 -1.04 10.44
C GLN A 74 4.48 -2.10 9.39
N PHE A 75 5.75 -2.19 8.99
CA PHE A 75 6.20 -3.24 8.11
C PHE A 75 5.76 -4.60 8.67
N PRO A 76 5.00 -5.41 7.92
CA PRO A 76 4.63 -6.73 8.36
C PRO A 76 5.88 -7.61 8.45
N ASP A 77 5.97 -8.43 9.48
CA ASP A 77 7.02 -9.45 9.56
C ASP A 77 6.74 -10.52 8.49
N LEU A 78 7.38 -10.35 7.33
CA LEU A 78 7.20 -11.19 6.16
C LEU A 78 8.47 -12.02 5.94
N MET A 79 8.41 -13.29 6.28
CA MET A 79 9.38 -14.28 5.82
C MET A 79 8.93 -14.79 4.46
N ILE A 80 9.35 -14.10 3.40
CA ILE A 80 9.06 -14.49 2.02
C ILE A 80 10.33 -15.03 1.38
N ASN A 81 10.29 -16.30 0.96
CA ASN A 81 11.30 -16.86 0.07
C ASN A 81 10.98 -16.45 -1.37
N THR A 82 11.88 -15.70 -1.99
CA THR A 82 11.65 -15.13 -3.32
C THR A 82 11.64 -16.17 -4.43
N ASN A 83 12.34 -17.29 -4.23
CA ASN A 83 12.36 -18.40 -5.19
C ASN A 83 11.00 -19.10 -5.29
N ASP A 84 10.18 -19.03 -4.23
CA ASP A 84 8.84 -19.61 -4.20
C ASP A 84 7.79 -18.68 -4.86
N LEU A 85 8.08 -17.38 -4.96
CA LEU A 85 7.17 -16.40 -5.57
C LEU A 85 7.45 -16.17 -7.05
N PHE A 86 8.71 -16.28 -7.48
CA PHE A 86 9.13 -16.02 -8.85
C PHE A 86 10.10 -17.11 -9.33
N SER A 87 9.56 -18.19 -9.87
CA SER A 87 10.31 -19.08 -10.76
C SER A 87 10.28 -18.48 -12.16
N CYS A 88 11.41 -17.93 -12.61
CA CYS A 88 11.51 -17.43 -13.97
C CYS A 88 11.75 -18.62 -14.90
N ASP A 89 10.68 -19.15 -15.50
CA ASP A 89 10.76 -20.25 -16.46
C ASP A 89 11.08 -19.77 -17.90
N VAL A 90 11.43 -18.49 -18.05
CA VAL A 90 11.77 -17.88 -19.34
C VAL A 90 13.29 -17.78 -19.47
N PRO A 91 13.92 -18.59 -20.34
CA PRO A 91 15.35 -18.44 -20.62
C PRO A 91 15.64 -17.05 -21.22
N ASP A 92 16.81 -16.50 -20.87
CA ASP A 92 17.38 -15.25 -21.38
C ASP A 92 16.59 -13.94 -21.08
N LEU A 93 15.71 -13.94 -20.09
CA LEU A 93 15.02 -12.71 -19.65
C LEU A 93 15.75 -12.04 -18.48
N GLU A 94 16.48 -10.95 -18.75
CA GLU A 94 17.07 -10.09 -17.72
C GLU A 94 16.04 -9.08 -17.20
N THR A 95 15.68 -9.16 -15.91
CA THR A 95 14.76 -8.20 -15.27
C THR A 95 15.30 -7.69 -13.93
N HIS A 96 14.90 -6.47 -13.59
CA HIS A 96 15.03 -5.93 -12.24
C HIS A 96 13.70 -6.11 -11.48
N THR A 97 13.62 -7.13 -10.63
CA THR A 97 12.43 -7.41 -9.85
C THR A 97 12.29 -6.45 -8.67
N ILE A 98 11.15 -5.78 -8.59
CA ILE A 98 10.73 -4.98 -7.43
C ILE A 98 9.50 -5.63 -6.82
N LEU A 99 9.57 -6.00 -5.54
CA LEU A 99 8.47 -6.64 -4.84
C LEU A 99 7.71 -5.63 -3.96
N LEU A 100 6.40 -5.59 -4.15
CA LEU A 100 5.47 -4.79 -3.37
C LEU A 100 4.42 -5.72 -2.74
N VAL A 101 4.35 -5.75 -1.41
CA VAL A 101 3.34 -6.54 -0.68
C VAL A 101 2.53 -5.60 0.19
N ASN A 102 1.23 -5.48 -0.09
CA ASN A 102 0.31 -4.58 0.61
C ASN A 102 0.83 -3.13 0.70
N GLY A 103 1.50 -2.65 -0.36
CA GLY A 103 2.09 -1.30 -0.44
C GLY A 103 3.48 -1.16 0.19
N TRP A 104 4.04 -2.23 0.77
CA TRP A 104 5.39 -2.23 1.31
C TRP A 104 6.41 -2.69 0.27
N PHE A 105 7.46 -1.90 0.07
CA PHE A 105 8.60 -2.27 -0.74
C PHE A 105 9.50 -3.24 0.02
N LEU A 106 9.71 -4.44 -0.53
CA LEU A 106 10.57 -5.46 0.04
C LEU A 106 11.96 -5.38 -0.60
N ILE A 107 12.96 -5.09 0.23
CA ILE A 107 14.36 -5.24 -0.19
C ILE A 107 14.67 -6.73 -0.16
N ILE A 108 14.68 -7.34 -1.35
CA ILE A 108 15.16 -8.71 -1.52
C ILE A 108 16.69 -8.64 -1.39
N MET A 109 17.21 -9.01 -0.23
CA MET A 109 18.63 -9.28 -0.07
C MET A 109 18.93 -10.57 -0.84
N LYS A 110 19.45 -10.46 -2.07
CA LYS A 110 19.95 -11.62 -2.80
C LYS A 110 21.03 -12.29 -1.96
N LYS A 111 20.77 -13.51 -1.46
CA LYS A 111 21.84 -14.37 -0.93
C LYS A 111 22.72 -14.74 -2.12
N ASN A 112 23.96 -14.22 -2.15
CA ASN A 112 24.93 -14.54 -3.18
C ASN A 112 25.08 -16.05 -3.31
N SER A 113 24.55 -16.59 -4.41
CA SER A 113 24.68 -17.99 -4.80
C SER A 113 25.36 -18.03 -6.16
N TYR A 114 26.57 -17.47 -6.24
CA TYR A 114 27.47 -17.69 -7.37
C TYR A 114 28.78 -18.26 -6.82
N ASN A 115 28.82 -19.59 -6.71
CA ASN A 115 30.09 -20.31 -6.75
C ASN A 115 30.54 -20.29 -8.20
N TYR A 116 31.43 -19.36 -8.54
CA TYR A 116 32.15 -19.43 -9.80
C TYR A 116 33.13 -20.60 -9.68
N HIS A 117 32.78 -21.74 -10.29
CA HIS A 117 33.75 -22.77 -10.59
C HIS A 117 34.75 -22.16 -11.59
N ARG A 118 35.95 -21.85 -11.10
CA ARG A 118 37.11 -21.61 -11.96
C ARG A 118 37.60 -22.96 -12.45
N GLU A 119 37.42 -23.20 -13.75
CA GLU A 119 38.36 -24.02 -14.54
C GLU A 119 39.49 -23.11 -15.05
#